data_AF-A0AAN8M320-F1
#
_entry.id   AF-A0AAN8M320-F1
#
_cell.length_a   1.000
_cell.length_b   1.000
_cell.length_c   1.000
_cell.angle_alpha   90.00
_cell.angle_beta   90.00
_cell.angle_gamma   90.00
#
_symmetry.space_group_name_H-M   'P 1'
#
loop_
_entity.id
_entity.type
_entity.pdbx_description
1 polymer ?
#
loop_
_entity_poly.entity_id
_entity_poly.type
_entity_poly.pdbx_seq_one_letter_code
_entity_poly.pdbx_strand_id
1 'polypeptide(L)'
;MMEEKLLHAEFKRELQLQAIVKKAQEEDAKVNEIAFINTLEAQNKRHDVLAKLSEYEQRLNELQEERGRRQEEKQARDEAVQERKRALEAERQARVEELLMRRKEQEARIEQQKQEKERAREDAARERARDREERLAALSAAQQEAMEELQKKIQMKHDESSRRHMEQIEQRKEKAAELSSGRHANTDYAPKLTPYERKKQCSLCNVVITTEVHLYSHTKGKRHQQAVRDSSSIQGRELSDEEVEHLSLKKYIADIVTDSTVSSESVKDGEERQKARKKAKMLRTRMNSRAKEYETSMEAKTQVPDSPYKAKAPASGEGLVQATPGPGQWSVGQHQGVRPGQNPGRDLPHPGETEQ
;
A
#
# COMPACT_ATOMS: atom_id res chain seq x y z
N MET A 1 -71.79 -166.16 -6.62
CA MET A 1 -70.70 -166.64 -7.51
C MET A 1 -70.56 -165.84 -8.82
N MET A 2 -71.65 -165.46 -9.51
CA MET A 2 -71.57 -164.64 -10.74
C MET A 2 -71.49 -163.13 -10.43
N GLU A 3 -72.27 -162.62 -9.47
CA GLU A 3 -72.21 -161.22 -9.00
C GLU A 3 -70.84 -160.81 -8.46
N GLU A 4 -70.16 -161.71 -7.75
CA GLU A 4 -68.84 -161.46 -7.17
C GLU A 4 -67.74 -161.31 -8.23
N LYS A 5 -67.87 -162.02 -9.37
CA LYS A 5 -67.00 -161.87 -10.54
C LYS A 5 -67.26 -160.56 -11.28
N LEU A 6 -68.52 -160.12 -11.35
CA LEU A 6 -68.91 -158.82 -11.91
C LEU A 6 -68.37 -157.68 -11.04
N LEU A 7 -68.55 -157.74 -9.71
CA LEU A 7 -67.97 -156.80 -8.75
C LEU A 7 -66.44 -156.71 -8.85
N HIS A 8 -65.76 -157.85 -9.03
CA HIS A 8 -64.29 -157.85 -9.21
C HIS A 8 -63.85 -157.25 -10.55
N ALA A 9 -64.62 -157.46 -11.62
CA ALA A 9 -64.37 -156.84 -12.92
C ALA A 9 -64.62 -155.33 -12.88
N GLU A 10 -65.68 -154.89 -12.19
CA GLU A 10 -65.99 -153.49 -11.93
C GLU A 10 -64.89 -152.83 -11.09
N PHE A 11 -64.42 -153.48 -10.02
CA PHE A 11 -63.32 -152.98 -9.19
C PHE A 11 -62.01 -152.81 -9.98
N LYS A 12 -61.67 -153.76 -10.85
CA LYS A 12 -60.50 -153.64 -11.75
C LYS A 12 -60.66 -152.52 -12.77
N ARG A 13 -61.85 -152.35 -13.33
CA ARG A 13 -62.17 -151.25 -14.26
C ARG A 13 -62.05 -149.90 -13.55
N GLU A 14 -62.56 -149.79 -12.32
CA GLU A 14 -62.48 -148.58 -11.50
C GLU A 14 -61.02 -148.22 -11.20
N LEU A 15 -60.19 -149.20 -10.80
CA LEU A 15 -58.75 -149.00 -10.60
C LEU A 15 -58.03 -148.56 -11.86
N GLN A 16 -58.36 -149.13 -13.03
CA GLN A 16 -57.77 -148.74 -14.30
C GLN A 16 -58.17 -147.32 -14.70
N LEU A 17 -59.44 -146.94 -14.48
CA LEU A 17 -59.93 -145.58 -14.71
C LEU A 17 -59.24 -144.59 -13.77
N GLN A 18 -59.07 -144.91 -12.49
CA GLN A 18 -58.32 -144.09 -11.54
C GLN A 18 -56.85 -143.93 -11.94
N ALA A 19 -56.21 -144.99 -12.45
CA ALA A 19 -54.84 -144.91 -12.96
C ALA A 19 -54.74 -144.01 -14.20
N ILE A 20 -55.72 -144.06 -15.11
CA ILE A 20 -55.79 -143.17 -16.28
C ILE A 20 -55.97 -141.71 -15.85
N VAL A 21 -56.89 -141.44 -14.92
CA VAL A 21 -57.13 -140.08 -14.38
C VAL A 21 -55.88 -139.54 -13.69
N LYS A 22 -55.23 -140.33 -12.84
CA LYS A 22 -53.99 -139.94 -12.17
C LYS A 22 -52.88 -139.63 -13.18
N LYS A 23 -52.74 -140.46 -14.22
CA LYS A 23 -51.77 -140.21 -15.29
C LYS A 23 -52.10 -138.93 -16.07
N ALA A 24 -53.37 -138.67 -16.37
CA ALA A 24 -53.78 -137.43 -17.03
C ALA A 24 -53.43 -136.19 -16.18
N GLN A 25 -53.69 -136.24 -14.87
CA GLN A 25 -53.32 -135.17 -13.95
C GLN A 25 -51.80 -134.97 -13.85
N GLU A 26 -51.01 -136.05 -13.86
CA GLU A 26 -49.55 -135.97 -13.90
C GLU A 26 -49.03 -135.36 -15.21
N GLU A 27 -49.62 -135.70 -16.35
CA GLU A 27 -49.28 -135.07 -17.64
C GLU A 27 -49.70 -133.59 -17.70
N ASP A 28 -50.89 -133.24 -17.19
CA ASP A 28 -51.34 -131.85 -17.07
C ASP A 28 -50.42 -131.03 -16.14
N ALA A 29 -49.96 -131.61 -15.03
CA ALA A 29 -48.99 -130.98 -14.14
C ALA A 29 -47.65 -130.72 -14.85
N LYS A 30 -47.16 -131.65 -15.68
CA LYS A 30 -45.95 -131.44 -16.49
C LYS A 30 -46.11 -130.33 -17.52
N VAL A 31 -47.27 -130.25 -18.19
CA VAL A 31 -47.55 -129.16 -19.14
C VAL A 31 -47.57 -127.81 -18.42
N ASN A 32 -48.17 -127.73 -17.24
CA ASN A 32 -48.17 -126.52 -16.42
C ASN A 32 -46.76 -126.13 -15.95
N GLU A 33 -45.91 -127.10 -15.56
CA GLU A 33 -44.52 -126.87 -15.19
C GLU A 33 -43.72 -126.31 -16.39
N ILE A 34 -43.89 -126.88 -17.59
CA ILE A 34 -43.24 -126.39 -18.81
C ILE A 34 -43.70 -124.97 -19.14
N ALA A 35 -45.01 -124.68 -19.01
CA ALA A 35 -45.54 -123.34 -19.21
C ALA A 35 -44.98 -122.32 -18.19
N PHE A 36 -44.81 -122.74 -16.93
CA PHE A 36 -44.20 -121.93 -15.89
C PHE A 36 -42.72 -121.63 -16.19
N ILE A 37 -41.92 -122.65 -16.51
CA ILE A 37 -40.50 -122.50 -16.87
C ILE A 37 -40.34 -121.56 -18.07
N ASN A 38 -41.12 -121.77 -19.13
CA ASN A 38 -41.06 -120.91 -20.33
C ASN A 38 -41.43 -119.44 -20.01
N THR A 39 -42.41 -119.24 -19.13
CA THR A 39 -42.81 -117.89 -18.69
C THR A 39 -41.71 -117.23 -17.88
N LEU A 40 -41.10 -117.97 -16.95
CA LEU A 40 -39.99 -117.50 -16.13
C LEU A 40 -38.75 -117.19 -16.98
N GLU A 41 -38.42 -118.04 -17.95
CA GLU A 41 -37.35 -117.80 -18.91
C GLU A 41 -37.62 -116.56 -19.77
N ALA A 42 -38.86 -116.36 -20.23
CA ALA A 42 -39.23 -115.17 -20.98
C ALA A 42 -39.11 -113.90 -20.12
N GLN A 43 -39.47 -113.97 -18.83
CA GLN A 43 -39.26 -112.88 -17.88
C GLN A 43 -37.77 -112.60 -17.64
N ASN A 44 -36.95 -113.63 -17.40
CA ASN A 44 -35.50 -113.47 -17.23
C ASN A 44 -34.84 -112.85 -18.45
N LYS A 45 -35.21 -113.30 -19.67
CA LYS A 45 -34.73 -112.69 -20.91
C LYS A 45 -35.11 -111.21 -21.01
N ARG A 46 -36.31 -110.83 -20.59
CA ARG A 46 -36.71 -109.40 -20.53
C ARG A 46 -35.88 -108.62 -19.52
N HIS A 47 -35.64 -109.18 -18.33
CA HIS A 47 -34.79 -108.55 -17.32
C HIS A 47 -33.34 -108.36 -17.80
N ASP A 48 -32.75 -109.36 -18.45
CA ASP A 48 -31.39 -109.27 -19.01
C ASP A 48 -31.29 -108.17 -20.08
N VAL A 49 -32.32 -108.05 -20.93
CA VAL A 49 -32.38 -106.99 -21.95
C VAL A 49 -32.52 -105.62 -21.31
N LEU A 50 -33.41 -105.47 -20.33
CA LEU A 50 -33.60 -104.20 -19.61
C LEU A 50 -32.34 -103.78 -18.83
N ALA A 51 -31.66 -104.72 -18.17
CA ALA A 51 -30.41 -104.46 -17.48
C ALA A 51 -29.33 -103.93 -18.44
N LYS A 52 -29.16 -104.58 -19.60
CA LYS A 52 -28.22 -104.11 -20.64
C LYS A 52 -28.59 -102.73 -21.17
N LEU A 53 -29.87 -102.46 -21.42
CA LEU A 53 -30.32 -101.14 -21.86
C LEU A 53 -30.01 -100.07 -20.80
N SER A 54 -30.29 -100.34 -19.54
CA SER A 54 -29.97 -99.45 -18.42
C SER A 54 -28.46 -99.18 -18.32
N GLU A 55 -27.61 -100.19 -18.49
CA GLU A 55 -26.15 -100.00 -18.53
C GLU A 55 -25.71 -99.11 -19.69
N TYR A 56 -26.29 -99.29 -20.90
CA TYR A 56 -25.98 -98.44 -22.05
C TYR A 56 -26.43 -97.00 -21.84
N GLU A 57 -27.62 -96.79 -21.26
CA GLU A 57 -28.13 -95.47 -20.89
C GLU A 57 -27.24 -94.79 -19.87
N GLN A 58 -26.82 -95.51 -18.83
CA GLN A 58 -25.91 -94.99 -17.80
C GLN A 58 -24.57 -94.58 -18.42
N ARG A 59 -23.97 -95.43 -19.25
CA ARG A 59 -22.69 -95.11 -19.94
C ARG A 59 -22.82 -93.89 -20.85
N LEU A 60 -23.96 -93.74 -21.54
CA LEU A 60 -24.21 -92.58 -22.37
C LEU A 60 -24.31 -91.30 -21.53
N ASN A 61 -25.01 -91.36 -20.39
CA ASN A 61 -25.12 -90.24 -19.47
C ASN A 61 -23.75 -89.86 -18.87
N GLU A 62 -22.95 -90.84 -18.44
CA GLU A 62 -21.59 -90.62 -17.92
C GLU A 62 -20.70 -89.93 -18.97
N LEU A 63 -20.75 -90.35 -20.23
CA LEU A 63 -20.02 -89.70 -21.33
C LEU A 63 -20.48 -88.26 -21.59
N GLN A 64 -21.77 -87.98 -21.44
CA GLN A 64 -22.31 -86.62 -21.57
C GLN A 64 -21.85 -85.73 -20.42
N GLU A 65 -21.93 -86.23 -19.18
CA GLU A 65 -21.44 -85.52 -17.99
C GLU A 65 -19.93 -85.28 -18.05
N GLU A 66 -19.15 -86.25 -18.53
CA GLU A 66 -17.70 -86.07 -18.69
C GLU A 66 -17.38 -84.95 -19.68
N ARG A 67 -18.12 -84.87 -20.80
CA ARG A 67 -17.99 -83.77 -21.77
C ARG A 67 -18.36 -82.42 -21.15
N GLY A 68 -19.43 -82.38 -20.36
CA GLY A 68 -19.85 -81.19 -19.61
C GLY A 68 -18.76 -80.73 -18.63
N ARG A 69 -18.29 -81.64 -17.78
CA ARG A 69 -17.21 -81.38 -16.82
C ARG A 69 -15.93 -80.88 -17.49
N ARG A 70 -15.53 -81.48 -18.62
CA ARG A 70 -14.36 -81.02 -19.39
C ARG A 70 -14.55 -79.62 -19.98
N GLN A 71 -15.77 -79.26 -20.41
CA GLN A 71 -16.05 -77.91 -20.89
C GLN A 71 -16.02 -76.89 -19.75
N GLU A 72 -16.65 -77.21 -18.61
CA GLU A 72 -16.63 -76.37 -17.41
C GLU A 72 -15.21 -76.17 -16.88
N GLU A 73 -14.41 -77.23 -16.78
CA GLU A 73 -13.00 -77.14 -16.37
C GLU A 73 -12.20 -76.27 -17.33
N LYS A 74 -12.41 -76.42 -18.65
CA LYS A 74 -11.77 -75.58 -19.65
C LYS A 74 -12.17 -74.11 -19.50
N GLN A 75 -13.46 -73.83 -19.31
CA GLN A 75 -13.98 -72.47 -19.10
C GLN A 75 -13.40 -71.86 -17.82
N ALA A 76 -13.45 -72.57 -16.70
CA ALA A 76 -12.88 -72.13 -15.43
C ALA A 76 -11.38 -71.86 -15.53
N ARG A 77 -10.64 -72.70 -16.28
CA ARG A 77 -9.21 -72.49 -16.55
C ARG A 77 -8.97 -71.22 -17.38
N ASP A 78 -9.75 -71.01 -18.43
CA ASP A 78 -9.63 -69.84 -19.29
C ASP A 78 -9.97 -68.55 -18.52
N GLU A 79 -11.00 -68.59 -17.67
CA GLU A 79 -11.38 -67.49 -16.77
C GLU A 79 -10.29 -67.18 -15.73
N ALA A 80 -9.73 -68.19 -15.07
CA ALA A 80 -8.63 -68.00 -14.12
C ALA A 80 -7.38 -67.38 -14.77
N VAL A 81 -7.10 -67.74 -16.03
CA VAL A 81 -6.03 -67.11 -16.81
C VAL A 81 -6.34 -65.64 -17.12
N GLN A 82 -7.59 -65.32 -17.47
CA GLN A 82 -8.00 -63.93 -17.71
C GLN A 82 -7.96 -63.09 -16.44
N GLU A 83 -8.43 -63.63 -15.31
CA GLU A 83 -8.39 -62.95 -14.01
C GLU A 83 -6.93 -62.67 -13.60
N ARG A 84 -6.04 -63.64 -13.74
CA ARG A 84 -4.61 -63.44 -13.48
C ARG A 84 -4.00 -62.34 -14.36
N LYS A 85 -4.39 -62.26 -15.64
CA LYS A 85 -3.96 -61.17 -16.53
C LYS A 85 -4.46 -59.81 -16.04
N ARG A 86 -5.74 -59.71 -15.66
CA ARG A 86 -6.34 -58.47 -15.11
C ARG A 86 -5.66 -58.04 -13.81
N ALA A 87 -5.37 -58.99 -12.92
CA ALA A 87 -4.69 -58.71 -11.66
C ALA A 87 -3.28 -58.16 -11.88
N LEU A 88 -2.51 -58.74 -12.80
CA LEU A 88 -1.17 -58.24 -13.16
C LEU A 88 -1.21 -56.85 -13.79
N GLU A 89 -2.23 -56.56 -14.61
CA GLU A 89 -2.42 -55.23 -15.19
C GLU A 89 -2.81 -54.20 -14.12
N ALA A 90 -3.71 -54.55 -13.20
CA ALA A 90 -4.09 -53.71 -12.07
C ALA A 90 -2.89 -53.43 -11.16
N GLU A 91 -2.05 -54.44 -10.88
CA GLU A 91 -0.82 -54.26 -10.09
C GLU A 91 0.16 -53.29 -10.79
N ARG A 92 0.32 -53.41 -12.11
CA ARG A 92 1.13 -52.47 -12.89
C ARG A 92 0.59 -51.04 -12.81
N GLN A 93 -0.73 -50.87 -12.95
CA GLN A 93 -1.37 -49.56 -12.85
C GLN A 93 -1.20 -48.97 -11.45
N ALA A 94 -1.46 -49.75 -10.40
CA ALA A 94 -1.29 -49.32 -9.02
C ALA A 94 0.15 -48.86 -8.73
N ARG A 95 1.16 -49.57 -9.24
CA ARG A 95 2.57 -49.17 -9.11
C ARG A 95 2.88 -47.84 -9.81
N VAL A 96 2.30 -47.60 -10.98
CA VAL A 96 2.45 -46.32 -11.69
C VAL A 96 1.77 -45.19 -10.91
N GLU A 97 0.57 -45.41 -10.39
CA GLU A 97 -0.16 -44.44 -9.57
C GLU A 97 0.60 -44.10 -8.29
N GLU A 98 1.17 -45.09 -7.60
CA GLU A 98 2.01 -44.88 -6.41
C GLU A 98 3.23 -43.98 -6.73
N LEU A 99 3.90 -44.21 -7.86
CA LEU A 99 5.02 -43.37 -8.29
C LEU A 99 4.59 -41.94 -8.61
N LEU A 100 3.43 -41.75 -9.23
CA LEU A 100 2.88 -40.43 -9.51
C LEU A 100 2.49 -39.70 -8.22
N MET A 101 1.90 -40.40 -7.26
CA MET A 101 1.56 -39.83 -5.95
C MET A 101 2.83 -39.40 -5.20
N ARG A 102 3.87 -40.24 -5.16
CA ARG A 102 5.16 -39.86 -4.56
C ARG A 102 5.79 -38.64 -5.24
N ARG A 103 5.71 -38.51 -6.56
CA ARG A 103 6.19 -37.31 -7.27
C ARG A 103 5.40 -36.08 -6.87
N LYS A 104 4.07 -36.16 -6.86
CA LYS A 104 3.20 -35.05 -6.43
C LYS A 104 3.48 -34.61 -5.00
N GLU A 105 3.69 -35.56 -4.09
CA GLU A 105 4.05 -35.26 -2.70
C GLU A 105 5.41 -34.56 -2.59
N GLN A 106 6.41 -35.00 -3.36
CA GLN A 106 7.71 -34.36 -3.43
C GLN A 106 7.62 -32.94 -4.01
N GLU A 107 6.88 -32.76 -5.11
CA GLU A 107 6.63 -31.46 -5.72
C GLU A 107 5.91 -30.52 -4.75
N ALA A 108 4.88 -30.99 -4.06
CA ALA A 108 4.15 -30.24 -3.04
C ALA A 108 5.05 -29.82 -1.88
N ARG A 109 5.93 -30.71 -1.41
CA ARG A 109 6.90 -30.41 -0.35
C ARG A 109 7.92 -29.35 -0.78
N ILE A 110 8.43 -29.46 -2.01
CA ILE A 110 9.35 -28.46 -2.58
C ILE A 110 8.64 -27.12 -2.72
N GLU A 111 7.40 -27.12 -3.19
CA GLU A 111 6.60 -25.91 -3.38
C GLU A 111 6.31 -25.22 -2.04
N GLN A 112 5.92 -25.98 -1.01
CA GLN A 112 5.74 -25.45 0.35
C GLN A 112 7.03 -24.80 0.87
N GLN A 113 8.18 -25.47 0.74
CA GLN A 113 9.47 -24.91 1.18
C GLN A 113 9.83 -23.63 0.41
N LYS A 114 9.53 -23.57 -0.89
CA LYS A 114 9.74 -22.36 -1.70
C LYS A 114 8.83 -21.23 -1.22
N GLN A 115 7.55 -21.49 -0.99
CA GLN A 115 6.59 -20.50 -0.52
C GLN A 115 6.95 -19.97 0.87
N GLU A 116 7.35 -20.84 1.81
CA GLU A 116 7.83 -20.42 3.13
C GLU A 116 9.08 -19.54 3.02
N LYS A 117 10.03 -19.92 2.17
CA LYS A 117 11.25 -19.13 1.95
C LYS A 117 10.95 -17.79 1.27
N GLU A 118 10.00 -17.74 0.36
CA GLU A 118 9.55 -16.52 -0.30
C GLU A 118 8.83 -15.59 0.69
N ARG A 119 7.89 -16.12 1.49
CA ARG A 119 7.23 -15.37 2.57
C ARG A 119 8.24 -14.79 3.55
N ALA A 120 9.20 -15.60 4.02
CA ALA A 120 10.25 -15.13 4.92
C ALA A 120 11.11 -14.01 4.29
N ARG A 121 11.37 -14.07 2.98
CA ARG A 121 12.08 -13.00 2.26
C ARG A 121 11.25 -11.73 2.15
N GLU A 122 9.96 -11.86 1.85
CA GLU A 122 9.04 -10.73 1.77
C GLU A 122 8.89 -10.04 3.12
N ASP A 123 8.67 -10.80 4.19
CA ASP A 123 8.56 -10.28 5.56
C ASP A 123 9.86 -9.59 5.97
N ALA A 124 11.02 -10.18 5.69
CA ALA A 124 12.31 -9.56 5.97
C ALA A 124 12.59 -8.31 5.11
N ALA A 125 12.02 -8.20 3.90
CA ALA A 125 12.10 -6.99 3.09
C ALA A 125 11.18 -5.90 3.66
N ARG A 126 9.96 -6.28 4.07
CA ARG A 126 8.97 -5.40 4.68
C ARG A 126 9.46 -4.82 6.01
N GLU A 127 10.06 -5.63 6.88
CA GLU A 127 10.65 -5.13 8.12
C GLU A 127 11.82 -4.18 7.87
N ARG A 128 12.69 -4.48 6.90
CA ARG A 128 13.76 -3.54 6.53
C ARG A 128 13.24 -2.22 5.96
N ALA A 129 12.11 -2.24 5.25
CA ALA A 129 11.46 -1.03 4.78
C ALA A 129 10.91 -0.21 5.95
N ARG A 130 10.25 -0.88 6.92
CA ARG A 130 9.77 -0.26 8.17
C ARG A 130 10.91 0.37 8.98
N ASP A 131 11.99 -0.36 9.22
CA ASP A 131 13.16 0.15 9.95
C ASP A 131 13.80 1.36 9.26
N ARG A 132 13.81 1.40 7.92
CA ARG A 132 14.26 2.60 7.18
C ARG A 132 13.32 3.78 7.37
N GLU A 133 12.02 3.55 7.27
CA GLU A 133 11.00 4.58 7.48
C GLU A 133 11.05 5.13 8.89
N GLU A 134 11.16 4.27 9.90
CA GLU A 134 11.29 4.64 11.31
C GLU A 134 12.57 5.46 11.56
N ARG A 135 13.71 5.05 10.97
CA ARG A 135 14.96 5.83 11.06
C ARG A 135 14.85 7.20 10.40
N LEU A 136 14.21 7.29 9.24
CA LEU A 136 13.95 8.57 8.57
C LEU A 136 13.01 9.45 9.40
N ALA A 137 11.96 8.88 9.98
CA ALA A 137 11.03 9.58 10.85
C ALA A 137 11.74 10.08 12.13
N ALA A 138 12.55 9.25 12.78
CA ALA A 138 13.33 9.64 13.95
C ALA A 138 14.34 10.75 13.64
N LEU A 139 15.03 10.68 12.49
CA LEU A 139 15.94 11.72 12.05
C LEU A 139 15.20 13.03 11.75
N SER A 140 14.04 12.96 11.09
CA SER A 140 13.18 14.12 10.83
C SER A 140 12.67 14.74 12.13
N ALA A 141 12.23 13.93 13.09
CA ALA A 141 11.76 14.38 14.39
C ALA A 141 12.88 15.08 15.16
N ALA A 142 14.09 14.50 15.20
CA ALA A 142 15.24 15.13 15.85
C ALA A 142 15.63 16.47 15.19
N GLN A 143 15.55 16.57 13.86
CA GLN A 143 15.77 17.84 13.15
C GLN A 143 14.71 18.88 13.50
N GLN A 144 13.44 18.47 13.59
CA GLN A 144 12.34 19.36 13.96
C GLN A 144 12.48 19.84 15.40
N GLU A 145 12.76 18.96 16.35
CA GLU A 145 13.01 19.32 17.75
C GLU A 145 14.16 20.32 17.88
N ALA A 146 15.28 20.09 17.18
CA ALA A 146 16.40 21.03 17.17
C ALA A 146 16.03 22.40 16.57
N MET A 147 15.19 22.41 15.53
CA MET A 147 14.68 23.64 14.92
C MET A 147 13.75 24.40 15.88
N GLU A 148 12.83 23.70 16.55
CA GLU A 148 11.90 24.25 17.53
C GLU A 148 12.66 24.81 18.75
N GLU A 149 13.69 24.11 19.24
CA GLU A 149 14.53 24.58 20.34
C GLU A 149 15.27 25.88 19.95
N LEU A 150 15.82 25.93 18.73
CA LEU A 150 16.48 27.13 18.22
C LEU A 150 15.51 28.31 18.09
N GLN A 151 14.31 28.08 17.55
CA GLN A 151 13.25 29.08 17.45
C GLN A 151 12.84 29.60 18.84
N LYS A 152 12.63 28.71 19.80
CA LYS A 152 12.31 29.07 21.19
C LYS A 152 13.43 29.90 21.81
N LYS A 153 14.70 29.58 21.56
CA LYS A 153 15.85 30.35 22.04
C LYS A 153 15.91 31.75 21.42
N ILE A 154 15.60 31.87 20.13
CA ILE A 154 15.49 33.17 19.46
C ILE A 154 14.35 33.99 20.08
N GLN A 155 13.18 33.38 20.28
CA GLN A 155 12.02 34.03 20.88
C GLN A 155 12.34 34.50 22.31
N MET A 156 12.92 33.64 23.15
CA MET A 156 13.35 34.01 24.51
C MET A 156 14.32 35.19 24.51
N LYS A 157 15.28 35.24 23.56
CA LYS A 157 16.19 36.39 23.45
C LYS A 157 15.46 37.69 23.07
N HIS A 158 14.48 37.60 22.17
CA HIS A 158 13.65 38.73 21.78
C HIS A 158 12.79 39.23 22.95
N ASP A 159 12.16 38.31 23.67
CA ASP A 159 11.32 38.61 24.84
C ASP A 159 12.15 39.19 25.99
N GLU A 160 13.34 38.65 26.25
CA GLU A 160 14.27 39.15 27.26
C GLU A 160 14.81 40.54 26.89
N SER A 161 15.10 40.79 25.61
CA SER A 161 15.47 42.13 25.15
C SER A 161 14.32 43.12 25.33
N SER A 162 13.09 42.71 25.02
CA SER A 162 11.88 43.53 25.19
C SER A 162 11.61 43.83 26.67
N ARG A 163 11.80 42.83 27.55
CA ARG A 163 11.69 42.98 29.00
C ARG A 163 12.71 43.97 29.55
N ARG A 164 14.00 43.80 29.22
CA ARG A 164 15.05 44.75 29.62
C ARG A 164 14.80 46.17 29.13
N HIS A 165 14.22 46.33 27.93
CA HIS A 165 13.85 47.64 27.41
C HIS A 165 12.69 48.26 28.21
N MET A 166 11.67 47.46 28.53
CA MET A 166 10.54 47.88 29.37
C MET A 166 11.02 48.29 30.76
N GLU A 167 11.85 47.47 31.41
CA GLU A 167 12.48 47.78 32.70
C GLU A 167 13.31 49.07 32.65
N GLN A 168 14.08 49.31 31.58
CA GLN A 168 14.81 50.57 31.40
C GLN A 168 13.87 51.78 31.25
N ILE A 169 12.74 51.63 30.55
CA ILE A 169 11.73 52.67 30.45
C ILE A 169 11.11 52.92 31.82
N GLU A 170 10.80 51.87 32.58
CA GLU A 170 10.27 51.97 33.94
C GLU A 170 11.25 52.66 34.88
N GLN A 171 12.53 52.28 34.87
CA GLN A 171 13.58 52.97 35.64
C GLN A 171 13.71 54.45 35.25
N ARG A 172 13.58 54.79 33.95
CA ARG A 172 13.57 56.20 33.51
C ARG A 172 12.33 56.94 33.99
N LYS A 173 11.16 56.30 33.97
CA LYS A 173 9.91 56.85 34.51
C LYS A 173 10.00 57.04 36.02
N GLU A 174 10.54 56.08 36.74
CA GLU A 174 10.77 56.14 38.19
C GLU A 174 11.75 57.26 38.54
N LYS A 175 12.91 57.36 37.88
CA LYS A 175 13.84 58.48 38.05
C LYS A 175 13.21 59.84 37.72
N ALA A 176 12.40 59.93 36.67
CA ALA A 176 11.67 61.15 36.34
C ALA A 176 10.61 61.47 37.40
N ALA A 177 9.92 60.48 37.95
CA ALA A 177 8.98 60.63 39.04
C ALA A 177 9.68 61.03 40.34
N GLU A 178 10.84 60.46 40.67
CA GLU A 178 11.68 60.84 41.82
C GLU A 178 12.21 62.28 41.67
N LEU A 179 12.71 62.65 40.49
CA LEU A 179 13.13 64.03 40.18
C LEU A 179 11.95 65.02 40.20
N SER A 180 10.75 64.58 39.81
CA SER A 180 9.51 65.38 39.89
C SER A 180 8.91 65.42 41.29
N SER A 181 9.22 64.45 42.16
CA SER A 181 8.78 64.38 43.56
C SER A 181 9.80 65.04 44.52
N GLY A 182 11.01 65.31 44.02
CA GLY A 182 11.95 66.25 44.62
C GLY A 182 11.31 67.62 44.71
N ARG A 183 11.13 68.11 45.94
CA ARG A 183 10.59 69.43 46.28
C ARG A 183 11.45 70.56 45.70
N HIS A 184 11.33 70.82 44.41
CA HIS A 184 11.74 72.07 43.78
C HIS A 184 10.47 72.80 43.33
N ALA A 185 9.83 73.43 44.31
CA ALA A 185 9.06 74.63 44.03
C ALA A 185 9.99 75.70 43.41
N ASN A 186 9.44 76.55 42.55
CA ASN A 186 10.06 77.69 41.81
C ASN A 186 10.83 77.27 40.54
N THR A 187 10.52 77.71 39.31
CA THR A 187 9.74 78.87 38.83
C THR A 187 9.23 78.57 37.41
N ASP A 188 7.92 78.46 37.21
CA ASP A 188 7.30 78.51 35.88
C ASP A 188 7.24 79.97 35.39
N TYR A 189 8.39 80.51 34.96
CA TYR A 189 8.43 81.76 34.21
C TYR A 189 8.82 81.48 32.76
N ALA A 190 7.81 81.21 31.92
CA ALA A 190 7.97 81.12 30.48
C ALA A 190 8.29 82.52 29.91
N PRO A 191 9.44 82.72 29.22
CA PRO A 191 9.80 84.02 28.63
C PRO A 191 8.75 84.50 27.63
N LYS A 192 8.21 85.70 27.83
CA LYS A 192 7.17 86.28 26.98
C LYS A 192 7.79 86.86 25.70
N LEU A 193 7.29 86.43 24.54
CA LEU A 193 7.70 86.93 23.22
C LEU A 193 7.09 88.30 22.87
N THR A 194 7.13 89.26 23.80
CA THR A 194 6.74 90.65 23.51
C THR A 194 7.98 91.45 23.12
N PRO A 195 8.08 92.00 21.90
CA PRO A 195 9.19 92.89 21.52
C PRO A 195 9.30 94.07 22.49
N TYR A 196 10.53 94.47 22.87
CA TYR A 196 10.72 95.59 23.78
C TYR A 196 10.19 96.89 23.16
N GLU A 197 9.45 97.67 23.96
CA GLU A 197 8.87 98.97 23.58
C GLU A 197 9.93 100.03 23.22
N ARG A 198 11.19 99.80 23.59
CA ARG A 198 12.38 100.54 23.12
C ARG A 198 13.46 99.55 22.71
N LYS A 199 14.00 99.69 21.50
CA LYS A 199 15.10 98.85 21.00
C LYS A 199 16.33 99.10 21.87
N LYS A 200 17.05 98.05 22.27
CA LYS A 200 18.31 98.17 23.01
C LYS A 200 19.48 98.07 22.04
N GLN A 201 20.64 98.64 22.36
CA GLN A 201 21.88 98.45 21.62
C GLN A 201 22.98 98.00 22.56
N CYS A 202 23.81 97.09 22.08
CA CYS A 202 25.06 96.76 22.72
C CYS A 202 26.14 97.74 22.27
N SER A 203 26.65 98.59 23.15
CA SER A 203 27.70 99.57 22.86
C SER A 203 29.07 98.94 22.59
N LEU A 204 29.30 97.69 23.03
CA LEU A 204 30.55 96.97 22.73
C LEU A 204 30.57 96.33 21.35
N CYS A 205 29.43 95.80 20.92
CA CYS A 205 29.32 95.04 19.68
C CYS A 205 28.65 95.83 18.56
N ASN A 206 28.11 97.01 18.87
CA ASN A 206 27.29 97.84 17.98
C ASN A 206 26.13 97.05 17.33
N VAL A 207 25.52 96.15 18.10
CA VAL A 207 24.39 95.33 17.65
C VAL A 207 23.09 95.87 18.23
N VAL A 208 22.10 96.10 17.35
CA VAL A 208 20.75 96.49 17.73
C VAL A 208 19.95 95.26 18.17
N ILE A 209 19.47 95.29 19.40
CA ILE A 209 18.73 94.24 20.09
C ILE A 209 17.23 94.58 20.06
N THR A 210 16.48 93.72 19.37
CA THR A 210 15.07 93.93 19.03
C THR A 210 14.09 93.13 19.89
N THR A 211 14.55 92.05 20.54
CA THR A 211 13.72 91.17 21.37
C THR A 211 14.50 90.64 22.58
N GLU A 212 13.81 90.13 23.60
CA GLU A 212 14.43 89.51 24.78
C GLU A 212 15.21 88.24 24.43
N VAL A 213 14.71 87.45 23.49
CA VAL A 213 15.44 86.28 22.96
C VAL A 213 16.72 86.73 22.23
N HIS A 214 16.67 87.84 21.49
CA HIS A 214 17.86 88.41 20.84
C HIS A 214 18.86 88.95 21.88
N LEU A 215 18.38 89.60 22.96
CA LEU A 215 19.24 90.01 24.07
C LEU A 215 19.96 88.82 24.69
N TYR A 216 19.21 87.77 25.03
CA TYR A 216 19.74 86.57 25.67
C TYR A 216 20.74 85.82 24.79
N SER A 217 20.45 85.66 23.50
CA SER A 217 21.36 85.02 22.54
C SER A 217 22.61 85.87 22.24
N HIS A 218 22.50 87.20 22.27
CA HIS A 218 23.63 88.09 22.10
C HIS A 218 24.56 88.06 23.31
N THR A 219 24.03 88.24 24.53
CA THR A 219 24.85 88.29 25.76
C THR A 219 25.49 86.95 26.11
N LYS A 220 24.82 85.83 25.78
CA LYS A 220 25.40 84.48 25.92
C LYS A 220 26.23 84.02 24.72
N GLY A 221 26.38 84.87 23.70
CA GLY A 221 27.20 84.58 22.54
C GLY A 221 28.70 84.72 22.85
N LYS A 222 29.50 83.73 22.41
CA LYS A 222 30.96 83.70 22.63
C LYS A 222 31.67 85.00 22.23
N ARG A 223 31.21 85.62 21.14
CA ARG A 223 31.77 86.89 20.63
C ARG A 223 31.56 88.07 21.59
N HIS A 224 30.38 88.17 22.19
CA HIS A 224 30.07 89.25 23.13
C HIS A 224 30.79 89.03 24.46
N GLN A 225 30.75 87.79 24.99
CA GLN A 225 31.45 87.43 26.22
C GLN A 225 32.95 87.70 26.14
N GLN A 226 33.58 87.35 25.01
CA GLN A 226 34.99 87.65 24.79
C GLN A 226 35.23 89.17 24.75
N ALA A 227 34.43 89.94 24.02
CA ALA A 227 34.55 91.40 23.97
C ALA A 227 34.35 92.06 25.36
N VAL A 228 33.49 91.51 26.22
CA VAL A 228 33.30 91.96 27.61
C VAL A 228 34.53 91.66 28.45
N ARG A 229 35.13 90.47 28.31
CA ARG A 229 36.38 90.10 28.98
C ARG A 229 37.54 91.01 28.52
N ASP A 230 37.64 91.27 27.23
CA ASP A 230 38.72 92.10 26.65
C ASP A 230 38.57 93.60 26.99
N SER A 231 37.34 94.10 27.13
CA SER A 231 37.06 95.51 27.49
C SER A 231 37.12 95.81 28.99
N SER A 232 37.22 94.76 29.82
CA SER A 232 37.37 94.87 31.26
C SER A 232 38.85 94.93 31.61
N SER A 233 39.41 96.14 31.67
CA SER A 233 40.80 96.38 32.08
C SER A 233 40.99 96.16 33.59
N ILE A 234 40.83 94.92 34.05
CA ILE A 234 41.21 94.45 35.38
C ILE A 234 42.35 93.48 35.17
N GLN A 235 43.56 93.88 35.56
CA GLN A 235 44.79 93.11 35.40
C GLN A 235 44.64 91.69 35.97
N GLY A 236 44.65 90.68 35.08
CA GLY A 236 45.06 89.31 35.41
C GLY A 236 44.04 88.40 36.11
N ARG A 237 42.74 88.73 36.15
CA ARG A 237 41.69 87.81 36.64
C ARG A 237 40.64 87.55 35.56
N GLU A 238 40.34 86.29 35.28
CA GLU A 238 39.24 85.90 34.38
C GLU A 238 37.89 86.16 35.06
N LEU A 239 36.96 86.81 34.35
CA LEU A 239 35.60 87.08 34.84
C LEU A 239 34.75 85.80 34.78
N SER A 240 34.04 85.49 35.88
CA SER A 240 33.02 84.42 35.92
C SER A 240 31.93 84.68 34.88
N ASP A 241 31.27 83.63 34.38
CA ASP A 241 30.16 83.75 33.44
C ASP A 241 29.02 84.63 34.01
N GLU A 242 28.79 84.58 35.32
CA GLU A 242 27.80 85.44 36.00
C GLU A 242 28.24 86.91 36.05
N GLU A 243 29.54 87.16 36.24
CA GLU A 243 30.11 88.51 36.24
C GLU A 243 30.08 89.12 34.84
N VAL A 244 30.37 88.31 33.81
CA VAL A 244 30.26 88.70 32.40
C VAL A 244 28.82 89.06 32.06
N GLU A 245 27.83 88.25 32.45
CA GLU A 245 26.41 88.51 32.18
C GLU A 245 25.93 89.80 32.86
N HIS A 246 26.33 90.02 34.12
CA HIS A 246 25.98 91.23 34.85
C HIS A 246 26.63 92.50 34.27
N LEU A 247 27.92 92.44 33.88
CA LEU A 247 28.58 93.56 33.19
C LEU A 247 27.97 93.83 31.81
N SER A 248 27.65 92.77 31.07
CA SER A 248 26.99 92.85 29.76
C SER A 248 25.73 93.70 29.86
N LEU A 249 24.81 93.32 30.76
CA LEU A 249 23.53 93.99 30.91
C LEU A 249 23.64 95.39 31.52
N LYS A 250 24.52 95.60 32.51
CA LYS A 250 24.58 96.86 33.26
C LYS A 250 25.40 97.96 32.57
N LYS A 251 26.47 97.59 31.86
CA LYS A 251 27.43 98.55 31.30
C LYS A 251 27.28 98.72 29.79
N TYR A 252 26.89 97.67 29.08
CA TYR A 252 27.03 97.62 27.63
C TYR A 252 25.70 97.56 26.88
N ILE A 253 24.60 97.17 27.52
CA ILE A 253 23.27 97.27 26.92
C ILE A 253 22.63 98.60 27.30
N ALA A 254 22.37 99.45 26.32
CA ALA A 254 21.70 100.74 26.48
C ALA A 254 20.42 100.80 25.63
N ASP A 255 19.42 101.57 26.04
CA ASP A 255 18.24 101.83 25.20
C ASP A 255 18.62 102.78 24.04
N ILE A 256 18.19 102.46 22.82
CA ILE A 256 18.34 103.32 21.65
C ILE A 256 17.29 104.44 21.75
N VAL A 257 17.75 105.65 22.03
CA VAL A 257 16.98 106.87 21.82
C VAL A 257 17.40 107.37 20.43
N THR A 258 16.48 107.31 19.46
CA THR A 258 16.55 107.74 18.03
C THR A 258 16.97 106.70 16.97
N ASP A 259 16.22 106.74 15.87
CA ASP A 259 15.99 105.71 14.84
C ASP A 259 17.03 105.79 13.70
N SER A 260 17.57 104.64 13.26
CA SER A 260 18.33 104.53 12.00
C SER A 260 18.36 103.08 11.49
N THR A 261 17.76 102.90 10.32
CA THR A 261 17.65 101.69 9.50
C THR A 261 18.97 101.26 8.87
N VAL A 262 19.21 99.95 8.70
CA VAL A 262 19.28 99.23 7.39
C VAL A 262 19.64 97.75 7.59
N SER A 263 18.92 96.86 6.89
CA SER A 263 19.23 95.44 6.70
C SER A 263 19.39 95.18 5.21
N SER A 264 20.36 94.37 4.80
CA SER A 264 20.53 93.96 3.40
C SER A 264 20.86 92.47 3.30
N GLU A 265 19.96 91.73 2.66
CA GLU A 265 20.09 90.34 2.26
C GLU A 265 21.04 90.19 1.06
N SER A 266 21.71 89.04 0.94
CA SER A 266 22.66 88.76 -0.15
C SER A 266 22.24 87.58 -1.02
N VAL A 267 22.57 87.69 -2.31
CA VAL A 267 22.00 87.03 -3.50
C VAL A 267 22.51 85.59 -3.72
N LYS A 268 22.88 84.86 -2.66
CA LYS A 268 23.58 83.56 -2.80
C LYS A 268 22.69 82.31 -2.83
N ASP A 269 21.37 82.43 -2.65
CA ASP A 269 20.44 81.29 -2.49
C ASP A 269 19.99 80.62 -3.82
N GLY A 270 20.15 81.30 -4.96
CA GLY A 270 19.61 80.83 -6.25
C GLY A 270 20.34 79.61 -6.85
N GLU A 271 21.67 79.55 -6.71
CA GLU A 271 22.49 78.51 -7.32
C GLU A 271 22.39 77.16 -6.57
N GLU A 272 22.28 77.24 -5.24
CA GLU A 272 22.13 76.06 -4.37
C GLU A 272 20.80 75.35 -4.62
N ARG A 273 19.72 76.13 -4.79
CA ARG A 273 18.39 75.61 -5.12
C ARG A 273 18.33 74.91 -6.48
N GLN A 274 19.14 75.34 -7.45
CA GLN A 274 19.21 74.69 -8.77
C GLN A 274 20.02 73.39 -8.72
N LYS A 275 21.10 73.33 -7.92
CA LYS A 275 21.88 72.09 -7.67
C LYS A 275 21.04 71.04 -6.93
N ALA A 276 20.23 71.46 -5.95
CA ALA A 276 19.30 70.57 -5.24
C ALA A 276 18.25 69.95 -6.17
N ARG A 277 17.67 70.73 -7.10
CA ARG A 277 16.71 70.23 -8.10
C ARG A 277 17.33 69.18 -9.04
N LYS A 278 18.58 69.37 -9.48
CA LYS A 278 19.29 68.40 -10.34
C LYS A 278 19.55 67.08 -9.60
N LYS A 279 19.97 67.14 -8.33
CA LYS A 279 20.17 65.94 -7.49
C LYS A 279 18.86 65.17 -7.28
N ALA A 280 17.76 65.88 -7.01
CA ALA A 280 16.44 65.26 -6.85
C ALA A 280 15.96 64.55 -8.14
N LYS A 281 16.23 65.13 -9.32
CA LYS A 281 15.88 64.49 -10.60
C LYS A 281 16.69 63.21 -10.85
N MET A 282 17.99 63.22 -10.55
CA MET A 282 18.85 62.04 -10.67
C MET A 282 18.41 60.91 -9.72
N LEU A 283 18.02 61.25 -8.49
CA LEU A 283 17.51 60.27 -7.52
C LEU A 283 16.22 59.61 -8.02
N ARG A 284 15.28 60.39 -8.57
CA ARG A 284 14.03 59.85 -9.15
C ARG A 284 14.31 58.89 -10.31
N THR A 285 15.23 59.23 -11.21
CA THR A 285 15.60 58.35 -12.33
C THR A 285 16.22 57.04 -11.83
N ARG A 286 17.10 57.10 -10.83
CA ARG A 286 17.74 55.92 -10.25
C ARG A 286 16.77 55.01 -9.50
N MET A 287 15.76 55.57 -8.84
CA MET A 287 14.70 54.77 -8.20
C MET A 287 13.84 54.06 -9.24
N ASN A 288 13.51 54.73 -10.35
CA ASN A 288 12.70 54.15 -11.41
C ASN A 288 13.45 53.04 -12.18
N SER A 289 14.76 53.19 -12.42
CA SER A 289 15.56 52.11 -13.03
C SER A 289 15.62 50.87 -12.13
N ARG A 290 15.83 51.06 -10.82
CA ARG A 290 15.89 49.97 -9.85
C ARG A 290 14.55 49.24 -9.69
N ALA A 291 13.42 49.96 -9.85
CA ALA A 291 12.10 49.35 -9.87
C ALA A 291 11.92 48.45 -11.11
N LYS A 292 12.33 48.93 -12.30
CA LYS A 292 12.27 48.13 -13.54
C LYS A 292 13.17 46.89 -13.50
N GLU A 293 14.35 46.99 -12.90
CA GLU A 293 15.25 45.84 -12.67
C GLU A 293 14.62 44.80 -11.74
N TYR A 294 13.83 45.22 -10.75
CA TYR A 294 13.12 44.32 -9.85
C TYR A 294 11.95 43.61 -10.55
N GLU A 295 11.15 44.34 -11.34
CA GLU A 295 10.07 43.75 -12.13
C GLU A 295 10.60 42.69 -13.12
N THR A 296 11.65 43.02 -13.87
CA THR A 296 12.29 42.08 -14.80
C THR A 296 12.90 40.87 -14.09
N SER A 297 13.49 41.04 -12.89
CA SER A 297 13.99 39.91 -12.10
C SER A 297 12.89 39.03 -11.50
N MET A 298 11.69 39.58 -11.23
CA MET A 298 10.53 38.82 -10.77
C MET A 298 9.89 38.05 -11.93
N GLU A 299 9.72 38.67 -13.10
CA GLU A 299 9.20 38.01 -14.31
C GLU A 299 10.11 36.85 -14.77
N ALA A 300 11.43 37.00 -14.64
CA ALA A 300 12.39 35.93 -14.91
C ALA A 300 12.31 34.77 -13.89
N LYS A 301 11.81 34.99 -12.66
CA LYS A 301 11.58 33.92 -11.67
C LYS A 301 10.27 33.17 -11.90
N THR A 302 9.29 33.79 -12.57
CA THR A 302 7.95 33.22 -12.78
C THR A 302 7.88 32.31 -14.01
N GLN A 303 8.84 32.41 -14.94
CA GLN A 303 8.97 31.45 -16.05
C GLN A 303 9.72 30.19 -15.61
N VAL A 304 8.98 29.20 -15.10
CA VAL A 304 9.47 27.82 -15.00
C VAL A 304 9.60 27.26 -16.43
N PRO A 305 10.76 26.70 -16.85
CA PRO A 305 10.89 26.08 -18.17
C PRO A 305 9.95 24.87 -18.26
N ASP A 306 9.12 24.82 -19.29
CA ASP A 306 8.26 23.67 -19.56
C ASP A 306 9.14 22.43 -19.86
N SER A 307 8.92 21.35 -19.09
CA SER A 307 9.73 20.12 -19.16
C SER A 307 9.39 19.34 -20.44
N PRO A 308 10.38 18.88 -21.22
CA PRO A 308 10.16 18.28 -22.55
C PRO A 308 9.57 16.86 -22.51
N TYR A 309 9.08 16.38 -21.36
CA TYR A 309 8.49 15.05 -21.21
C TYR A 309 6.96 15.05 -20.99
N LYS A 310 6.25 16.13 -21.33
CA LYS A 310 4.78 16.13 -21.41
C LYS A 310 4.25 15.71 -22.78
N ALA A 311 4.62 14.51 -23.21
CA ALA A 311 3.91 13.84 -24.30
C ALA A 311 3.86 12.32 -24.03
N LYS A 312 2.90 11.92 -23.19
CA LYS A 312 2.12 10.66 -23.23
C LYS A 312 1.53 10.35 -21.85
N ALA A 313 0.34 10.86 -21.59
CA ALA A 313 -0.63 10.21 -20.71
C ALA A 313 -2.01 10.46 -21.33
N PRO A 314 -2.79 9.40 -21.66
CA PRO A 314 -4.11 9.56 -22.24
C PRO A 314 -5.09 10.14 -21.20
N ALA A 315 -6.03 10.92 -21.70
CA ALA A 315 -7.08 11.55 -20.95
C ALA A 315 -8.03 10.53 -20.29
N SER A 316 -8.20 10.65 -18.98
CA SER A 316 -9.34 10.15 -18.19
C SER A 316 -9.10 10.56 -16.74
N GLY A 317 -9.88 11.39 -16.04
CA GLY A 317 -11.08 12.15 -16.34
C GLY A 317 -11.53 12.82 -15.03
N GLU A 318 -12.13 14.01 -15.08
CA GLU A 318 -12.99 14.50 -14.01
C GLU A 318 -14.25 15.06 -14.66
N GLY A 319 -15.36 14.39 -14.40
CA GLY A 319 -16.72 14.76 -14.75
C GLY A 319 -17.63 14.12 -13.71
N LEU A 320 -17.87 14.88 -12.63
CA LEU A 320 -18.78 14.55 -11.56
C LEU A 320 -20.24 14.52 -12.07
N VAL A 321 -21.05 13.62 -11.49
CA VAL A 321 -22.47 13.78 -11.08
C VAL A 321 -23.38 12.60 -11.51
N GLN A 322 -23.84 11.88 -10.46
CA GLN A 322 -25.11 11.17 -10.21
C GLN A 322 -25.70 10.20 -11.26
N ALA A 323 -25.88 8.93 -10.86
CA ALA A 323 -27.21 8.30 -10.64
C ALA A 323 -27.10 6.79 -10.29
N THR A 324 -28.00 6.34 -9.42
CA THR A 324 -28.31 4.96 -8.97
C THR A 324 -29.12 4.15 -10.04
N PRO A 325 -29.64 2.92 -9.80
CA PRO A 325 -28.96 1.64 -10.02
C PRO A 325 -29.70 0.62 -10.95
N GLY A 326 -28.95 -0.33 -11.50
CA GLY A 326 -29.38 -1.69 -11.89
C GLY A 326 -29.98 -1.90 -13.30
N PRO A 327 -30.30 -3.15 -13.69
CA PRO A 327 -29.59 -4.42 -13.48
C PRO A 327 -29.19 -5.08 -14.82
N GLY A 328 -28.28 -6.05 -14.74
CA GLY A 328 -27.69 -6.70 -15.91
C GLY A 328 -28.63 -7.59 -16.74
N GLN A 329 -28.12 -7.97 -17.91
CA GLN A 329 -28.59 -9.12 -18.66
C GLN A 329 -27.40 -9.72 -19.43
N TRP A 330 -27.04 -10.94 -19.07
CA TRP A 330 -26.14 -11.79 -19.87
C TRP A 330 -26.93 -12.34 -21.05
N SER A 331 -26.33 -12.40 -22.23
CA SER A 331 -26.85 -13.19 -23.34
C SER A 331 -25.73 -13.84 -24.14
N VAL A 332 -25.93 -15.13 -24.29
CA VAL A 332 -25.15 -16.16 -24.98
C VAL A 332 -25.15 -15.92 -26.50
N GLY A 333 -24.09 -16.34 -27.18
CA GLY A 333 -24.06 -16.43 -28.64
C GLY A 333 -23.04 -17.46 -29.14
N GLN A 334 -23.52 -18.69 -29.37
CA GLN A 334 -22.83 -19.74 -30.14
C GLN A 334 -22.76 -19.38 -31.63
N HIS A 335 -21.74 -19.84 -32.37
CA HIS A 335 -21.86 -20.85 -33.45
C HIS A 335 -20.58 -20.96 -34.32
N GLN A 336 -20.13 -22.22 -34.46
CA GLN A 336 -19.68 -22.94 -35.66
C GLN A 336 -18.59 -22.38 -36.62
N GLY A 337 -17.52 -23.17 -36.77
CA GLY A 337 -17.40 -23.98 -38.01
C GLY A 337 -16.13 -23.82 -38.86
N VAL A 338 -15.59 -24.99 -39.25
CA VAL A 338 -14.83 -25.32 -40.49
C VAL A 338 -13.29 -25.47 -40.38
N ARG A 339 -12.85 -26.73 -40.57
CA ARG A 339 -11.50 -27.18 -40.94
C ARG A 339 -11.25 -26.97 -42.45
N PRO A 340 -9.99 -26.99 -42.90
CA PRO A 340 -9.57 -28.15 -43.70
C PRO A 340 -8.17 -28.65 -43.36
N GLY A 341 -7.93 -29.94 -43.63
CA GLY A 341 -6.62 -30.57 -43.52
C GLY A 341 -5.80 -30.48 -44.80
N GLN A 342 -4.49 -30.72 -44.69
CA GLN A 342 -3.65 -31.24 -45.75
C GLN A 342 -2.39 -31.87 -45.14
N ASN A 343 -2.11 -33.09 -45.58
CA ASN A 343 -0.91 -33.89 -45.35
C ASN A 343 -0.09 -33.85 -46.65
N PRO A 344 1.25 -33.78 -46.59
CA PRO A 344 2.01 -34.67 -47.47
C PRO A 344 3.33 -35.22 -46.87
N GLY A 345 3.69 -36.42 -47.35
CA GLY A 345 5.08 -36.93 -47.49
C GLY A 345 5.78 -37.35 -46.19
N ARG A 346 5.93 -38.64 -45.85
CA ARG A 346 6.87 -39.60 -46.45
C ARG A 346 8.19 -38.96 -46.89
N ASP A 347 9.23 -39.13 -46.07
CA ASP A 347 10.55 -39.56 -46.53
C ASP A 347 11.35 -40.20 -45.37
N LEU A 348 11.64 -41.49 -45.54
CA LEU A 348 12.73 -42.20 -44.87
C LEU A 348 14.04 -41.84 -45.58
N PRO A 349 15.18 -41.94 -44.88
CA PRO A 349 16.17 -42.86 -45.43
C PRO A 349 16.76 -43.80 -44.36
N HIS A 350 16.99 -45.03 -44.80
CA HIS A 350 17.75 -46.08 -44.13
C HIS A 350 19.23 -46.03 -44.61
N PRO A 351 20.14 -46.91 -44.15
CA PRO A 351 21.49 -46.57 -43.72
C PRO A 351 22.59 -46.82 -44.79
N GLY A 352 23.78 -46.26 -44.58
CA GLY A 352 25.06 -46.70 -45.17
C GLY A 352 26.15 -46.47 -44.11
N GLU A 353 26.77 -47.50 -43.56
CA GLU A 353 27.92 -48.26 -44.11
C GLU A 353 29.22 -47.42 -44.17
N THR A 354 30.13 -47.79 -43.26
CA THR A 354 31.58 -47.94 -43.41
C THR A 354 32.42 -46.80 -44.04
N GLU A 355 33.30 -46.19 -43.24
CA GLU A 355 34.77 -46.32 -43.37
C GLU A 355 35.52 -45.42 -42.35
N GLN A 356 36.59 -46.01 -41.78
CA GLN A 356 37.66 -45.47 -40.90
C GLN A 356 37.49 -45.56 -39.38
#